data_AF-A0A7R8X3X9-F1
#
_entry.id   AF-A0A7R8X3X9-F1
#
_cell.length_a   1.000
_cell.length_b   1.000
_cell.length_c   1.000
_cell.angle_alpha   90.00
_cell.angle_beta   90.00
_cell.angle_gamma   90.00
#
_symmetry.space_group_name_H-M   'P 1'
#
loop_
_entity.id
_entity.type
_entity.pdbx_description
1 polymer ?
#
loop_
_entity_poly.entity_id
_entity_poly.type
_entity_poly.pdbx_seq_one_letter_code
_entity_poly.pdbx_strand_id
1 'polypeptide(L)'
;MTTKRKRQPGCPFLLRDERELPPEATRWERFRRNLLCPPGVKLGRVCTFLLALPLFWLAGYGLTGSEMLLDGNLFKLYIVFFACLLGGWVMEIIRLPGLLGMLLVGILLGNLERQTGWMEHPLQPEWSGKIRGIALVVILIRAGLGLNPEQLRRLSLMVTRLAFVPCTIEAIAVACFSYFILELPWTWGFMLGFAFAAVSPAIVIPCMLRIQEEGYGVDKGIPTLLLAASSMDDVLAISAFVVFLGVTFSQGSIIKKIFMPFAEIIVGLLYGIILGVIFWFVPNHKDSFAVTEIRSIMLLIGGIASYFGSMFIEMHSNGALGVLSLAFVSSIGWRRQGYQDDNPVSLNFNYLWLIFQPLLFGRMSWEEVHFIRIAFKREDMGEIESGTLHNEKRRGEERESVLGTRKKSIVTGPS
;
A
#
# COMPACT_ATOMS: atom_id res chain seq x y z
N MET A 1 -39.11 -23.54 -7.01
CA MET A 1 -38.84 -24.66 -7.94
C MET A 1 -37.39 -25.06 -7.80
N THR A 2 -37.14 -26.16 -7.10
CA THR A 2 -35.82 -26.74 -6.82
C THR A 2 -35.28 -27.47 -8.05
N THR A 3 -34.22 -26.95 -8.65
CA THR A 3 -33.52 -27.58 -9.77
C THR A 3 -32.70 -28.78 -9.29
N LYS A 4 -33.23 -29.98 -9.51
CA LYS A 4 -32.48 -31.25 -9.44
C LYS A 4 -31.32 -31.21 -10.45
N ARG A 5 -30.07 -31.02 -10.00
CA ARG A 5 -28.88 -31.31 -10.82
C ARG A 5 -28.78 -32.83 -11.02
N LYS A 6 -28.78 -33.27 -12.29
CA LYS A 6 -28.61 -34.67 -12.70
C LYS A 6 -27.26 -35.22 -12.20
N ARG A 7 -27.28 -36.43 -11.64
CA ARG A 7 -26.09 -37.23 -11.31
C ARG A 7 -25.36 -37.64 -12.60
N GLN A 8 -24.08 -37.28 -12.72
CA GLN A 8 -23.14 -37.98 -13.61
C GLN A 8 -22.40 -39.05 -12.79
N PRO A 9 -22.17 -40.26 -13.32
CA PRO A 9 -21.38 -41.28 -12.63
C PRO A 9 -19.89 -40.93 -12.74
N GLY A 10 -19.38 -40.15 -11.80
CA GLY A 10 -17.96 -39.82 -11.68
C GLY A 10 -17.19 -40.82 -10.81
N CYS A 11 -15.90 -41.01 -11.09
CA CYS A 11 -15.01 -41.93 -10.37
C CYS A 11 -15.08 -41.77 -8.83
N PRO A 12 -15.10 -42.87 -8.05
CA PRO A 12 -15.23 -42.83 -6.58
C PRO A 12 -14.08 -42.11 -5.86
N PHE A 13 -12.98 -41.82 -6.56
CA PHE A 13 -11.81 -41.11 -6.03
C PHE A 13 -11.92 -39.57 -6.10
N LEU A 14 -12.89 -39.02 -6.85
CA LEU A 14 -12.97 -37.58 -7.17
C LEU A 14 -14.26 -36.90 -6.67
N LEU A 15 -15.14 -37.62 -5.98
CA LEU A 15 -16.41 -37.08 -5.50
C LEU A 15 -16.33 -36.67 -4.03
N ARG A 16 -15.94 -35.40 -3.80
CA ARG A 16 -16.29 -34.70 -2.56
C ARG A 16 -17.78 -34.38 -2.62
N ASP A 17 -18.60 -35.11 -1.86
CA ASP A 17 -19.99 -34.74 -1.63
C ASP A 17 -20.00 -33.51 -0.70
N GLU A 18 -20.56 -32.38 -1.13
CA GLU A 18 -20.55 -31.08 -0.41
C GLU A 18 -21.33 -31.06 0.92
N ARG A 19 -21.76 -32.22 1.44
CA ARG A 19 -22.53 -32.29 2.69
C ARG A 19 -21.64 -31.92 3.89
N GLU A 20 -22.08 -30.94 4.67
CA GLU A 20 -21.48 -30.61 5.97
C GLU A 20 -21.49 -31.85 6.87
N LEU A 21 -20.37 -32.14 7.57
CA LEU A 21 -20.34 -33.24 8.54
C LEU A 21 -21.31 -32.90 9.68
N PRO A 22 -22.05 -33.88 10.21
CA PRO A 22 -22.78 -33.68 11.46
C PRO A 22 -21.81 -33.22 12.57
N PRO A 23 -22.25 -32.33 13.47
CA PRO A 23 -21.39 -31.72 14.50
C PRO A 23 -20.71 -32.74 15.43
N GLU A 24 -21.22 -33.97 15.48
CA GLU A 24 -20.74 -35.10 16.29
C GLU A 24 -19.57 -35.90 15.67
N ALA A 25 -19.06 -35.54 14.48
CA ALA A 25 -18.00 -36.31 13.81
C ALA A 25 -16.66 -36.33 14.57
N THR A 26 -16.06 -37.52 14.69
CA THR A 26 -14.84 -37.80 15.45
C THR A 26 -13.62 -37.07 14.88
N ARG A 27 -12.65 -36.65 15.72
CA ARG A 27 -11.41 -35.97 15.24
C ARG A 27 -10.67 -36.77 14.16
N TRP A 28 -10.68 -38.10 14.25
CA TRP A 28 -10.06 -39.00 13.28
C TRP A 28 -10.78 -39.01 11.92
N GLU A 29 -12.11 -38.94 11.91
CA GLU A 29 -12.90 -38.86 10.67
C GLU A 29 -12.72 -37.51 9.98
N ARG A 30 -12.63 -36.41 10.75
CA ARG A 30 -12.29 -35.08 10.22
C ARG A 30 -10.88 -35.05 9.62
N PHE A 31 -9.91 -35.71 10.27
CA PHE A 31 -8.54 -35.81 9.79
C PHE A 31 -8.44 -36.66 8.51
N ARG A 32 -9.01 -37.87 8.51
CA ARG A 32 -9.06 -38.75 7.33
C ARG A 32 -9.77 -38.08 6.16
N ARG A 33 -10.86 -37.35 6.42
CA ARG A 33 -11.59 -36.58 5.40
C ARG A 33 -10.80 -35.40 4.84
N ASN A 34 -9.97 -34.72 5.66
CA ASN A 34 -9.10 -33.66 5.17
C ASN A 34 -7.98 -34.18 4.26
N LEU A 35 -7.65 -35.47 4.35
CA LEU A 35 -6.65 -36.16 3.52
C LEU A 35 -7.22 -36.70 2.20
N LEU A 36 -8.55 -36.77 2.03
CA LEU A 36 -9.19 -37.21 0.77
C LEU A 36 -9.05 -36.15 -0.32
N CYS A 37 -8.99 -36.56 -1.59
CA CYS A 37 -8.94 -35.65 -2.73
C CYS A 37 -10.33 -35.14 -3.13
N PRO A 38 -10.52 -33.82 -3.33
CA PRO A 38 -9.59 -32.72 -3.04
C PRO A 38 -9.39 -32.49 -1.53
N PRO A 39 -8.14 -32.21 -1.09
CA PRO A 39 -7.81 -32.04 0.33
C PRO A 39 -8.68 -30.96 0.99
N GLY A 40 -8.87 -31.09 2.30
CA GLY A 40 -9.59 -30.08 3.08
C GLY A 40 -8.97 -28.69 2.88
N VAL A 41 -9.77 -27.62 2.94
CA VAL A 41 -9.40 -26.25 2.51
C VAL A 41 -8.04 -25.79 3.08
N LYS A 42 -7.74 -26.11 4.33
CA LYS A 42 -6.45 -25.75 4.98
C LYS A 42 -5.27 -26.58 4.47
N LEU A 43 -5.45 -27.89 4.34
CA LEU A 43 -4.41 -28.79 3.85
C LEU A 43 -4.14 -28.55 2.36
N GLY A 44 -5.18 -28.32 1.58
CA GLY A 44 -5.08 -27.96 0.17
C GLY A 44 -4.26 -26.70 -0.04
N ARG A 45 -4.52 -25.62 0.72
CA ARG A 45 -3.72 -24.38 0.64
C ARG A 45 -2.24 -24.62 0.96
N VAL A 46 -1.92 -25.39 2.01
CA VAL A 46 -0.53 -25.71 2.36
C VAL A 46 0.14 -26.50 1.24
N CYS A 47 -0.52 -27.52 0.70
CA CYS A 47 -0.01 -28.28 -0.45
C CYS A 47 0.18 -27.38 -1.68
N THR A 48 -0.74 -26.44 -1.94
CA THR A 48 -0.61 -25.45 -3.01
C THR A 48 0.62 -24.57 -2.80
N PHE A 49 0.86 -24.03 -1.60
CA PHE A 49 2.07 -23.23 -1.33
C PHE A 49 3.36 -24.05 -1.48
N LEU A 50 3.38 -25.27 -0.93
CA LEU A 50 4.54 -26.16 -0.98
C LEU A 50 4.89 -26.60 -2.42
N LEU A 51 3.90 -26.71 -3.30
CA LEU A 51 4.12 -27.04 -4.72
C LEU A 51 4.38 -25.79 -5.57
N ALA A 52 3.65 -24.69 -5.33
CA ALA A 52 3.73 -23.49 -6.14
C ALA A 52 5.05 -22.73 -5.95
N LEU A 53 5.59 -22.66 -4.73
CA LEU A 53 6.90 -22.02 -4.47
C LEU A 53 8.01 -22.62 -5.37
N PRO A 54 8.37 -23.91 -5.23
CA PRO A 54 9.49 -24.46 -5.99
C PRO A 54 9.22 -24.44 -7.49
N LEU A 55 7.98 -24.66 -7.94
CA LEU A 55 7.64 -24.63 -9.36
C LEU A 55 7.78 -23.22 -9.96
N PHE A 56 7.34 -22.18 -9.24
CA PHE A 56 7.45 -20.81 -9.71
C PHE A 56 8.93 -20.36 -9.74
N TRP A 57 9.71 -20.74 -8.72
CA TRP A 57 11.15 -20.48 -8.71
C TRP A 57 11.89 -21.21 -9.83
N LEU A 58 11.61 -22.51 -10.06
CA LEU A 58 12.21 -23.29 -11.14
C LEU A 58 11.85 -22.73 -12.52
N ALA A 59 10.59 -22.35 -12.73
CA ALA A 59 10.15 -21.72 -13.98
C ALA A 59 10.83 -20.36 -14.20
N GLY A 60 10.91 -19.53 -13.15
CA GLY A 60 11.60 -18.25 -13.19
C GLY A 60 13.10 -18.39 -13.46
N TYR A 61 13.76 -19.34 -12.80
CA TYR A 61 15.16 -19.67 -13.06
C TYR A 61 15.38 -20.14 -14.50
N GLY A 62 14.49 -20.99 -15.03
CA GLY A 62 14.54 -21.44 -16.42
C GLY A 62 14.36 -20.33 -17.46
N LEU A 63 13.57 -19.30 -17.16
CA LEU A 63 13.30 -18.19 -18.09
C LEU A 63 14.33 -17.06 -18.01
N THR A 64 14.78 -16.72 -16.81
CA THR A 64 15.55 -15.48 -16.55
C THR A 64 16.99 -15.73 -16.10
N GLY A 65 17.37 -16.99 -15.85
CA GLY A 65 18.74 -17.36 -15.49
C GLY A 65 19.27 -16.59 -14.29
N SER A 66 20.18 -15.64 -14.54
CA SER A 66 20.91 -14.88 -13.52
C SER A 66 20.03 -14.03 -12.59
N GLU A 67 18.86 -13.57 -13.05
CA GLU A 67 17.98 -12.67 -12.27
C GLU A 67 17.18 -13.38 -11.16
N MET A 68 17.15 -14.72 -11.17
CA MET A 68 16.48 -15.56 -10.16
C MET A 68 17.47 -16.24 -9.19
N LEU A 69 18.77 -15.94 -9.32
CA LEU A 69 19.77 -16.24 -8.29
C LEU A 69 19.60 -15.32 -7.07
N LEU A 70 20.26 -15.67 -5.97
CA LEU A 70 20.15 -14.99 -4.66
C LEU A 70 20.32 -13.46 -4.73
N ASP A 71 21.17 -12.96 -5.64
CA ASP A 71 21.39 -11.52 -5.83
C ASP A 71 20.50 -10.85 -6.88
N GLY A 72 19.73 -11.60 -7.64
CA GLY A 72 18.89 -11.07 -8.72
C GLY A 72 17.64 -10.35 -8.20
N ASN A 73 17.20 -9.31 -8.90
CA ASN A 73 16.07 -8.48 -8.45
C ASN A 73 14.74 -9.26 -8.40
N LEU A 74 14.56 -10.22 -9.31
CA LEU A 74 13.34 -11.02 -9.38
C LEU A 74 13.25 -12.02 -8.22
N PHE A 75 14.37 -12.59 -7.80
CA PHE A 75 14.42 -13.47 -6.63
C PHE A 75 13.99 -12.76 -5.34
N LYS A 76 14.40 -11.50 -5.20
CA LYS A 76 14.06 -10.64 -4.04
C LYS A 76 12.56 -10.37 -3.98
N LEU A 77 11.97 -9.97 -5.11
CA LEU A 77 10.52 -9.78 -5.22
C LEU A 77 9.76 -11.08 -4.97
N TYR A 78 10.29 -12.20 -5.47
CA TYR A 78 9.72 -13.52 -5.25
C TYR A 78 9.69 -13.90 -3.76
N ILE A 79 10.80 -13.76 -3.03
CA ILE A 79 10.84 -14.05 -1.59
C ILE A 79 9.84 -13.18 -0.83
N VAL A 80 9.84 -11.87 -1.10
CA VAL A 80 8.92 -10.94 -0.42
C VAL A 80 7.47 -11.33 -0.67
N PHE A 81 7.12 -11.63 -1.93
CA PHE A 81 5.77 -12.00 -2.31
C PHE A 81 5.27 -13.23 -1.55
N PHE A 82 6.04 -14.33 -1.59
CA PHE A 82 5.64 -15.58 -0.94
C PHE A 82 5.70 -15.50 0.59
N ALA A 83 6.67 -14.79 1.16
CA ALA A 83 6.74 -14.58 2.59
C ALA A 83 5.54 -13.74 3.09
N CYS A 84 5.15 -12.71 2.35
CA CYS A 84 3.97 -11.90 2.70
C CYS A 84 2.67 -12.70 2.57
N LEU A 85 2.53 -13.56 1.56
CA LEU A 85 1.40 -14.48 1.45
C LEU A 85 1.31 -15.43 2.65
N LEU A 86 2.46 -15.99 3.07
CA LEU A 86 2.54 -16.82 4.26
C LEU A 86 2.16 -16.03 5.52
N GLY A 87 2.72 -14.83 5.70
CA GLY A 87 2.42 -13.96 6.84
C GLY A 87 0.94 -13.59 6.92
N GLY A 88 0.33 -13.26 5.78
CA GLY A 88 -1.10 -12.97 5.71
C GLY A 88 -1.94 -14.19 6.09
N TRP A 89 -1.60 -15.37 5.58
CA TRP A 89 -2.28 -16.62 5.94
C TRP A 89 -2.14 -16.96 7.44
N VAL A 90 -0.96 -16.76 8.03
CA VAL A 90 -0.73 -16.97 9.47
C VAL A 90 -1.61 -16.04 10.30
N MET A 91 -1.73 -14.76 9.93
CA MET A 91 -2.60 -13.82 10.65
C MET A 91 -4.10 -14.15 10.49
N GLU A 92 -4.52 -14.65 9.32
CA GLU A 92 -5.89 -15.14 9.13
C GLU A 92 -6.23 -16.31 10.07
N ILE A 93 -5.27 -17.20 10.37
CA ILE A 93 -5.47 -18.28 11.34
C ILE A 93 -5.75 -17.71 12.74
N ILE A 94 -5.10 -16.61 13.09
CA ILE A 94 -5.23 -15.91 14.37
C ILE A 94 -6.49 -15.01 14.39
N ARG A 95 -7.30 -15.00 13.32
CA ARG A 95 -8.47 -14.12 13.12
C ARG A 95 -8.13 -12.62 13.08
N LEU A 96 -6.89 -12.29 12.73
CA LEU A 96 -6.48 -10.93 12.43
C LEU A 96 -6.52 -10.68 10.91
N PRO A 97 -6.65 -9.42 10.46
CA PRO A 97 -6.59 -9.09 9.03
C PRO A 97 -5.26 -9.55 8.42
N GLY A 98 -5.31 -10.29 7.31
CA GLY A 98 -4.10 -10.78 6.63
C GLY A 98 -3.12 -9.67 6.20
N LEU A 99 -3.63 -8.46 5.96
CA LEU A 99 -2.83 -7.25 5.71
C LEU A 99 -1.78 -6.99 6.80
N LEU A 100 -2.14 -7.21 8.07
CA LEU A 100 -1.21 -7.04 9.19
C LEU A 100 -0.03 -8.02 9.08
N GLY A 101 -0.30 -9.24 8.63
CA GLY A 101 0.74 -10.26 8.44
C GLY A 101 1.70 -9.92 7.31
N MET A 102 1.17 -9.43 6.19
CA MET A 102 1.98 -8.94 5.06
C MET A 102 2.87 -7.77 5.49
N LEU A 103 2.33 -6.82 6.26
CA LEU A 103 3.07 -5.69 6.80
C LEU A 103 4.21 -6.15 7.72
N LEU A 104 3.91 -6.97 8.74
CA LEU A 104 4.89 -7.44 9.72
C LEU A 104 6.02 -8.25 9.08
N VAL A 105 5.70 -9.10 8.10
CA VAL A 105 6.73 -9.83 7.35
C VAL A 105 7.62 -8.88 6.55
N GLY A 106 7.05 -7.87 5.89
CA GLY A 106 7.83 -6.86 5.18
C GLY A 106 8.78 -6.11 6.12
N ILE A 107 8.30 -5.67 7.29
CA ILE A 107 9.14 -5.05 8.33
C ILE A 107 10.26 -5.99 8.76
N LEU A 108 9.93 -7.25 9.08
CA LEU A 108 10.90 -8.23 9.56
C LEU A 108 12.01 -8.46 8.52
N LEU A 109 11.64 -8.71 7.27
CA LEU A 109 12.61 -9.02 6.23
C LEU A 109 13.47 -7.80 5.85
N GLY A 110 12.89 -6.59 5.80
CA GLY A 110 13.65 -5.37 5.53
C GLY A 110 14.67 -5.05 6.62
N ASN A 111 14.31 -5.29 7.90
CA ASN A 111 15.25 -5.10 9.01
C ASN A 111 16.31 -6.19 9.06
N LEU A 112 15.96 -7.45 8.73
CA LEU A 112 16.93 -8.52 8.58
C LEU A 112 17.92 -8.22 7.46
N GLU A 113 17.47 -7.74 6.28
CA GLU A 113 18.33 -7.32 5.15
C GLU A 113 19.44 -6.39 5.60
N ARG A 114 19.03 -5.35 6.32
CA ARG A 114 19.95 -4.30 6.74
C ARG A 114 20.92 -4.75 7.85
N GLN A 115 20.55 -5.75 8.64
CA GLN A 115 21.39 -6.25 9.75
C GLN A 115 22.40 -7.29 9.30
N THR A 116 22.01 -8.24 8.45
CA THR A 116 22.88 -9.36 8.06
C THR A 116 23.54 -9.15 6.70
N GLY A 117 23.05 -8.21 5.88
CA GLY A 117 23.61 -7.95 4.56
C GLY A 117 23.50 -9.13 3.58
N TRP A 118 22.63 -10.12 3.88
CA TRP A 118 22.31 -11.29 3.05
C TRP A 118 21.84 -10.96 1.61
N MET A 119 21.59 -9.70 1.30
CA MET A 119 21.47 -9.18 -0.07
C MET A 119 22.48 -8.03 -0.25
N GLU A 120 23.51 -8.25 -1.08
CA GLU A 120 24.60 -7.27 -1.30
C GLU A 120 24.14 -6.01 -2.02
N HIS A 121 23.00 -6.08 -2.73
CA HIS A 121 22.39 -4.96 -3.44
C HIS A 121 20.91 -4.82 -3.12
N PRO A 122 20.46 -3.73 -2.46
CA PRO A 122 19.02 -3.48 -2.32
C PRO A 122 18.38 -3.31 -3.70
N LEU A 123 17.14 -3.77 -3.86
CA LEU A 123 16.36 -3.60 -5.09
C LEU A 123 16.37 -2.11 -5.49
N GLN A 124 16.56 -1.81 -6.78
CA GLN A 124 16.59 -0.42 -7.24
C GLN A 124 15.28 0.31 -6.86
N PRO A 125 15.35 1.48 -6.19
CA PRO A 125 14.18 2.22 -5.73
C PRO A 125 13.14 2.50 -6.84
N GLU A 126 13.61 2.66 -8.08
CA GLU A 126 12.75 2.91 -9.24
C GLU A 126 11.76 1.77 -9.53
N TRP A 127 12.18 0.51 -9.34
CA TRP A 127 11.31 -0.65 -9.57
C TRP A 127 10.23 -0.74 -8.50
N SER A 128 10.59 -0.48 -7.24
CA SER A 128 9.64 -0.45 -6.13
C SER A 128 8.59 0.64 -6.32
N GLY A 129 9.00 1.87 -6.65
CA GLY A 129 8.08 2.96 -6.91
C GLY A 129 7.07 2.64 -8.03
N LYS A 130 7.53 2.02 -9.13
CA LYS A 130 6.67 1.60 -10.25
C LYS A 130 5.67 0.50 -9.83
N ILE A 131 6.12 -0.52 -9.09
CA ILE A 131 5.22 -1.59 -8.62
C ILE A 131 4.15 -1.05 -7.66
N ARG A 132 4.53 -0.19 -6.72
CA ARG A 132 3.59 0.47 -5.81
C ARG A 132 2.58 1.33 -6.57
N GLY A 133 3.02 2.05 -7.59
CA GLY A 133 2.15 2.82 -8.48
C GLY A 133 1.11 1.96 -9.20
N ILE A 134 1.52 0.82 -9.78
CA ILE A 134 0.59 -0.11 -10.45
C ILE A 134 -0.40 -0.72 -9.45
N ALA A 135 0.07 -1.11 -8.27
CA ALA A 135 -0.80 -1.63 -7.21
C ALA A 135 -1.85 -0.58 -6.76
N LEU A 136 -1.44 0.68 -6.64
CA LEU A 136 -2.34 1.79 -6.33
C LEU A 136 -3.40 1.99 -7.43
N VAL A 137 -3.00 1.91 -8.70
CA VAL A 137 -3.95 1.95 -9.83
C VAL A 137 -4.98 0.83 -9.73
N VAL A 138 -4.54 -0.41 -9.48
CA VAL A 138 -5.44 -1.57 -9.38
C VAL A 138 -6.47 -1.39 -8.26
N ILE A 139 -6.06 -0.92 -7.08
CA ILE A 139 -7.00 -0.74 -5.96
C ILE A 139 -7.97 0.43 -6.16
N LEU A 140 -7.51 1.52 -6.81
CA LEU A 140 -8.38 2.65 -7.15
C LEU A 140 -9.41 2.27 -8.21
N ILE A 141 -9.05 1.43 -9.19
CA ILE A 141 -10.02 0.88 -10.15
C ILE A 141 -11.06 0.04 -9.41
N ARG A 142 -10.66 -0.83 -8.48
CA ARG A 142 -11.61 -1.62 -7.65
C ARG A 142 -12.56 -0.71 -6.87
N ALA A 143 -12.04 0.35 -6.26
CA ALA A 143 -12.88 1.33 -5.55
C ALA A 143 -13.91 1.94 -6.49
N GLY A 144 -13.47 2.46 -7.64
CA GLY A 144 -14.35 3.11 -8.61
C GLY A 144 -15.43 2.19 -9.16
N LEU A 145 -15.11 0.92 -9.43
CA LEU A 145 -16.08 -0.08 -9.88
C LEU A 145 -17.11 -0.45 -8.80
N GLY A 146 -16.70 -0.45 -7.52
CA GLY A 146 -17.55 -0.79 -6.37
C GLY A 146 -18.53 0.29 -5.93
N LEU A 147 -18.35 1.54 -6.36
CA LEU A 147 -19.21 2.66 -6.00
C LEU A 147 -20.59 2.55 -6.66
N ASN A 148 -21.66 2.70 -5.86
CA ASN A 148 -23.02 2.79 -6.38
C ASN A 148 -23.40 4.26 -6.70
N PRO A 149 -23.73 4.60 -7.97
CA PRO A 149 -23.99 5.99 -8.37
C PRO A 149 -25.27 6.59 -7.76
N GLU A 150 -26.31 5.77 -7.53
CA GLU A 150 -27.57 6.24 -6.96
C GLU A 150 -27.41 6.59 -5.48
N GLN A 151 -26.72 5.71 -4.74
CA GLN A 151 -26.39 5.93 -3.34
C GLN A 151 -25.43 7.11 -3.18
N LEU A 152 -24.41 7.21 -4.05
CA LEU A 152 -23.46 8.31 -4.02
C LEU A 152 -24.15 9.66 -4.26
N ARG A 153 -25.09 9.73 -5.22
CA ARG A 153 -25.86 10.95 -5.46
C ARG A 153 -26.70 11.33 -4.24
N ARG A 154 -27.40 10.36 -3.65
CA ARG A 154 -28.23 10.55 -2.44
C ARG A 154 -27.41 11.01 -1.24
N LEU A 155 -26.19 10.49 -1.07
CA LEU A 155 -25.34 10.73 0.09
C LEU A 155 -24.22 11.75 -0.16
N SER A 156 -24.17 12.38 -1.33
CA SER A 156 -23.09 13.28 -1.77
C SER A 156 -22.70 14.34 -0.74
N LEU A 157 -23.68 14.99 -0.10
CA LEU A 157 -23.40 15.98 0.96
C LEU A 157 -22.74 15.34 2.19
N MET A 158 -23.13 14.10 2.53
CA MET A 158 -22.55 13.36 3.65
C MET A 158 -21.13 12.90 3.31
N VAL A 159 -20.88 12.47 2.07
CA VAL A 159 -19.54 12.12 1.56
C VAL A 159 -18.61 13.32 1.71
N THR A 160 -19.01 14.49 1.21
CA THR A 160 -18.19 15.70 1.29
C THR A 160 -17.95 16.13 2.74
N ARG A 161 -18.98 16.08 3.61
CA ARG A 161 -18.79 16.40 5.03
C ARG A 161 -17.83 15.44 5.71
N LEU A 162 -17.96 14.14 5.43
CA LEU A 162 -17.12 13.10 6.02
C LEU A 162 -15.68 13.12 5.50
N ALA A 163 -15.45 13.55 4.26
CA ALA A 163 -14.11 13.70 3.71
C ALA A 163 -13.41 15.00 4.19
N PHE A 164 -14.11 16.12 4.25
CA PHE A 164 -13.46 17.41 4.52
C PHE A 164 -13.34 17.74 6.01
N VAL A 165 -14.40 17.50 6.79
CA VAL A 165 -14.47 17.98 8.17
C VAL A 165 -13.51 17.19 9.10
N PRO A 166 -13.55 15.86 9.15
CA PRO A 166 -12.60 15.08 9.96
C PRO A 166 -11.16 15.31 9.54
N CYS A 167 -10.85 15.21 8.25
CA CYS A 167 -9.52 15.43 7.69
C CYS A 167 -8.90 16.76 8.16
N THR A 168 -9.66 17.84 8.02
CA THR A 168 -9.18 19.19 8.38
C THR A 168 -8.99 19.32 9.90
N ILE A 169 -9.92 18.80 10.70
CA ILE A 169 -9.83 18.85 12.17
C ILE A 169 -8.64 18.02 12.66
N GLU A 170 -8.46 16.82 12.12
CA GLU A 170 -7.33 15.93 12.44
C GLU A 170 -6.00 16.56 12.06
N ALA A 171 -5.89 17.14 10.86
CA ALA A 171 -4.69 17.83 10.40
C ALA A 171 -4.36 19.04 11.28
N ILE A 172 -5.36 19.85 11.67
CA ILE A 172 -5.15 20.98 12.60
C ILE A 172 -4.71 20.48 13.97
N ALA A 173 -5.34 19.43 14.51
CA ALA A 173 -4.98 18.87 15.80
C ALA A 173 -3.53 18.38 15.81
N VAL A 174 -3.13 17.59 14.80
CA VAL A 174 -1.76 17.11 14.65
C VAL A 174 -0.79 18.26 14.46
N ALA A 175 -1.13 19.29 13.68
CA ALA A 175 -0.28 20.48 13.52
C ALA A 175 -0.06 21.22 14.84
N CYS A 176 -1.11 21.40 15.65
CA CYS A 176 -1.01 21.98 16.99
C CYS A 176 -0.11 21.15 17.90
N PHE A 177 -0.33 19.83 17.97
CA PHE A 177 0.53 18.95 18.79
C PHE A 177 1.98 18.96 18.30
N SER A 178 2.21 18.99 16.99
CA SER A 178 3.56 19.06 16.41
C SER A 178 4.28 20.34 16.78
N TYR A 179 3.56 21.47 16.79
CA TYR A 179 4.11 22.76 17.20
C TYR A 179 4.44 22.80 18.70
N PHE A 180 3.51 22.35 19.55
CA PHE A 180 3.68 22.46 21.00
C PHE A 180 4.54 21.37 21.64
N ILE A 181 4.57 20.15 21.08
CA ILE A 181 5.31 19.01 21.64
C ILE A 181 6.67 18.83 20.97
N LEU A 182 6.72 18.94 19.65
CA LEU A 182 7.94 18.68 18.86
C LEU A 182 8.68 19.95 18.48
N GLU A 183 8.16 21.12 18.86
CA GLU A 183 8.72 22.45 18.53
C GLU A 183 8.91 22.67 17.01
N LEU A 184 8.10 21.98 16.18
CA LEU A 184 8.16 22.10 14.73
C LEU A 184 7.45 23.38 14.26
N PRO A 185 7.96 24.08 13.23
CA PRO A 185 7.26 25.22 12.66
C PRO A 185 5.87 24.84 12.12
N TRP A 186 4.92 25.79 12.14
CA TRP A 186 3.53 25.55 11.70
C TRP A 186 3.41 24.90 10.32
N THR A 187 4.23 25.30 9.35
CA THR A 187 4.18 24.71 8.00
C THR A 187 4.56 23.24 8.00
N TRP A 188 5.56 22.85 8.79
CA TRP A 188 5.94 21.46 9.01
C TRP A 188 4.88 20.69 9.80
N GLY A 189 4.28 21.32 10.81
CA GLY A 189 3.15 20.76 11.54
C GLY A 189 1.95 20.47 10.64
N PHE A 190 1.59 21.37 9.73
CA PHE A 190 0.51 21.14 8.76
C PHE A 190 0.87 20.09 7.71
N MET A 191 2.11 20.06 7.20
CA MET A 191 2.56 18.96 6.35
C MET A 191 2.40 17.61 7.06
N LEU A 192 2.84 17.50 8.32
CA LEU A 192 2.69 16.29 9.11
C LEU A 192 1.21 15.97 9.36
N GLY A 193 0.40 16.98 9.67
CA GLY A 193 -1.03 16.84 9.93
C GLY A 193 -1.80 16.28 8.74
N PHE A 194 -1.60 16.82 7.54
CA PHE A 194 -2.24 16.30 6.34
C PHE A 194 -1.68 14.93 5.93
N ALA A 195 -0.41 14.63 6.20
CA ALA A 195 0.12 13.28 6.00
C ALA A 195 -0.51 12.24 6.95
N PHE A 196 -0.86 12.65 8.18
CA PHE A 196 -1.50 11.78 9.17
C PHE A 196 -3.01 11.63 8.97
N ALA A 197 -3.68 12.70 8.53
CA ALA A 197 -5.13 12.72 8.32
C ALA A 197 -5.58 11.88 7.12
N ALA A 198 -4.68 11.61 6.16
CA ALA A 198 -4.99 10.82 4.97
C ALA A 198 -5.37 9.36 5.32
N VAL A 199 -6.57 8.94 4.93
CA VAL A 199 -7.10 7.61 5.22
C VAL A 199 -6.68 6.60 4.14
N SER A 200 -5.86 5.61 4.53
CA SER A 200 -5.34 4.61 3.57
C SER A 200 -6.44 3.82 2.82
N PRO A 201 -6.58 4.02 1.49
CA PRO A 201 -7.61 3.38 0.68
C PRO A 201 -7.32 1.88 0.54
N ALA A 202 -6.05 1.48 0.60
CA ALA A 202 -5.60 0.09 0.47
C ALA A 202 -6.10 -0.82 1.60
N ILE A 203 -6.49 -0.26 2.75
CA ILE A 203 -7.04 -1.02 3.88
C ILE A 203 -8.57 -0.88 3.93
N VAL A 204 -9.08 0.34 3.71
CA VAL A 204 -10.52 0.60 3.78
C VAL A 204 -11.26 -0.05 2.62
N ILE A 205 -10.75 0.02 1.39
CA ILE A 205 -11.46 -0.48 0.20
C ILE A 205 -11.70 -2.00 0.28
N PRO A 206 -10.71 -2.87 0.54
CA PRO A 206 -10.97 -4.30 0.63
C PRO A 206 -11.93 -4.66 1.77
N CYS A 207 -11.87 -3.93 2.89
CA CYS A 207 -12.77 -4.14 4.03
C CYS A 207 -14.21 -3.76 3.68
N MET A 208 -14.42 -2.58 3.07
CA MET A 208 -15.75 -2.10 2.68
C MET A 208 -16.37 -2.95 1.58
N LEU A 209 -15.60 -3.36 0.58
CA LEU A 209 -16.07 -4.27 -0.47
C LEU A 209 -16.51 -5.62 0.12
N ARG A 210 -15.74 -6.19 1.05
CA ARG A 210 -16.13 -7.44 1.72
C ARG A 210 -17.42 -7.29 2.53
N ILE A 211 -17.56 -6.22 3.31
CA ILE A 211 -18.77 -5.93 4.10
C ILE A 211 -19.99 -5.72 3.17
N GLN A 212 -19.78 -5.11 2.01
CA GLN A 212 -20.79 -4.93 0.98
C GLN A 212 -21.20 -6.26 0.33
N GLU A 213 -20.24 -7.15 0.02
CA GLU A 213 -20.49 -8.52 -0.48
C GLU A 213 -21.28 -9.36 0.54
N GLU A 214 -21.03 -9.16 1.84
CA GLU A 214 -21.77 -9.80 2.94
C GLU A 214 -23.16 -9.17 3.18
N GLY A 215 -23.52 -8.09 2.47
CA GLY A 215 -24.82 -7.42 2.56
C GLY A 215 -24.98 -6.45 3.73
N TYR A 216 -23.93 -6.19 4.50
CA TYR A 216 -24.01 -5.30 5.67
C TYR A 216 -23.99 -3.82 5.27
N GLY A 217 -24.98 -3.06 5.74
CA GLY A 217 -25.01 -1.60 5.57
C GLY A 217 -25.23 -1.12 4.13
N VAL A 218 -25.51 -2.03 3.19
CA VAL A 218 -25.73 -1.75 1.76
C VAL A 218 -26.98 -0.90 1.55
N ASP A 219 -28.09 -1.19 2.24
CA ASP A 219 -29.33 -0.41 2.13
C ASP A 219 -29.17 1.06 2.55
N LYS A 220 -28.30 1.29 3.55
CA LYS A 220 -27.97 2.63 4.04
C LYS A 220 -26.87 3.30 3.21
N GLY A 221 -26.25 2.59 2.28
CA GLY A 221 -25.15 3.07 1.44
C GLY A 221 -23.86 3.34 2.21
N ILE A 222 -23.66 2.71 3.38
CA ILE A 222 -22.48 2.96 4.24
C ILE A 222 -21.16 2.57 3.54
N PRO A 223 -21.03 1.39 2.89
CA PRO A 223 -19.80 1.04 2.17
C PRO A 223 -19.49 2.03 1.04
N THR A 224 -20.51 2.41 0.24
CA THR A 224 -20.33 3.39 -0.85
C THR A 224 -19.95 4.77 -0.31
N LEU A 225 -20.57 5.21 0.79
CA LEU A 225 -20.24 6.46 1.47
C LEU A 225 -18.77 6.47 1.92
N LEU A 226 -18.31 5.41 2.58
CA LEU A 226 -16.94 5.32 3.10
C LEU A 226 -15.90 5.19 1.98
N LEU A 227 -16.18 4.39 0.94
CA LEU A 227 -15.30 4.26 -0.24
C LEU A 227 -15.11 5.61 -0.96
N ALA A 228 -16.19 6.37 -1.13
CA ALA A 228 -16.13 7.68 -1.77
C ALA A 228 -15.48 8.73 -0.86
N ALA A 229 -15.83 8.73 0.43
CA ALA A 229 -15.29 9.69 1.39
C ALA A 229 -13.79 9.49 1.60
N SER A 230 -13.31 8.25 1.74
CA SER A 230 -11.87 7.97 1.88
C SER A 230 -11.08 8.41 0.65
N SER A 231 -11.65 8.22 -0.54
CA SER A 231 -10.98 8.64 -1.77
C SER A 231 -10.94 10.17 -1.93
N MET A 232 -11.99 10.88 -1.51
CA MET A 232 -12.01 12.35 -1.50
C MET A 232 -11.12 12.94 -0.39
N ASP A 233 -11.02 12.25 0.74
CA ASP A 233 -10.14 12.57 1.87
C ASP A 233 -8.66 12.55 1.42
N ASP A 234 -8.22 11.47 0.77
CA ASP A 234 -6.84 11.34 0.25
C ASP A 234 -6.48 12.49 -0.68
N VAL A 235 -7.41 12.90 -1.54
CA VAL A 235 -7.20 13.99 -2.50
C VAL A 235 -7.02 15.31 -1.79
N LEU A 236 -7.87 15.59 -0.80
CA LEU A 236 -7.79 16.79 0.01
C LEU A 236 -6.46 16.81 0.77
N ALA A 237 -6.10 15.70 1.40
CA ALA A 237 -4.90 15.56 2.20
C ALA A 237 -3.63 15.73 1.35
N ILE A 238 -3.52 15.04 0.21
CA ILE A 238 -2.38 15.18 -0.71
C ILE A 238 -2.30 16.60 -1.27
N SER A 239 -3.42 17.18 -1.70
CA SER A 239 -3.45 18.54 -2.24
C SER A 239 -2.99 19.56 -1.20
N ALA A 240 -3.53 19.49 0.02
CA ALA A 240 -3.15 20.37 1.10
C ALA A 240 -1.68 20.16 1.50
N PHE A 241 -1.21 18.92 1.60
CA PHE A 241 0.20 18.61 1.84
C PHE A 241 1.11 19.29 0.81
N VAL A 242 0.80 19.18 -0.48
CA VAL A 242 1.57 19.82 -1.57
C VAL A 242 1.53 21.35 -1.46
N VAL A 243 0.41 21.95 -1.06
CA VAL A 243 0.35 23.41 -0.78
C VAL A 243 1.35 23.78 0.31
N PHE A 244 1.35 23.10 1.46
CA PHE A 244 2.26 23.43 2.57
C PHE A 244 3.73 23.11 2.24
N LEU A 245 3.98 22.06 1.47
CA LEU A 245 5.30 21.73 0.93
C LEU A 245 5.81 22.87 0.02
N GLY A 246 4.98 23.32 -0.92
CA GLY A 246 5.30 24.44 -1.79
C GLY A 246 5.52 25.74 -1.04
N VAL A 247 4.74 26.02 0.01
CA VAL A 247 4.95 27.19 0.89
C VAL A 247 6.29 27.11 1.61
N THR A 248 6.71 25.93 2.06
CA THR A 248 7.94 25.74 2.83
C THR A 248 9.21 25.81 1.97
N PHE A 249 9.22 25.18 0.79
CA PHE A 249 10.45 24.98 0.01
C PHE A 249 10.60 25.86 -1.24
N SER A 250 9.53 26.46 -1.76
CA SER A 250 9.60 27.21 -3.02
C SER A 250 9.64 28.73 -2.80
N GLN A 251 10.52 29.44 -3.51
CA GLN A 251 10.46 30.90 -3.62
C GLN A 251 9.66 31.29 -4.86
N GLY A 252 8.36 31.57 -4.69
CA GLY A 252 7.44 31.87 -5.80
C GLY A 252 6.08 32.36 -5.32
N SER A 253 5.23 32.84 -6.24
CA SER A 253 3.94 33.43 -5.90
C SER A 253 3.02 32.43 -5.17
N ILE A 254 2.65 32.75 -3.94
CA ILE A 254 1.78 31.93 -3.06
C ILE A 254 0.45 31.59 -3.75
N ILE A 255 -0.08 32.52 -4.55
CA ILE A 255 -1.35 32.36 -5.27
C ILE A 255 -1.29 31.16 -6.24
N LYS A 256 -0.22 31.03 -7.04
CA LYS A 256 -0.07 29.89 -7.96
C LYS A 256 0.01 28.56 -7.20
N LYS A 257 0.67 28.54 -6.04
CA LYS A 257 0.83 27.33 -5.22
C LYS A 257 -0.48 26.84 -4.60
N ILE A 258 -1.39 27.75 -4.29
CA ILE A 258 -2.72 27.39 -3.78
C ILE A 258 -3.61 26.93 -4.93
N PHE A 259 -3.61 27.63 -6.07
CA PHE A 259 -4.50 27.32 -7.20
C PHE A 259 -4.11 26.05 -7.96
N MET A 260 -2.81 25.73 -8.06
CA MET A 260 -2.33 24.62 -8.86
C MET A 260 -2.88 23.25 -8.40
N PRO A 261 -2.86 22.89 -7.10
CA PRO A 261 -3.47 21.64 -6.63
C PRO A 261 -4.97 21.53 -6.89
N PHE A 262 -5.75 22.63 -6.79
CA PHE A 262 -7.17 22.59 -7.16
C PHE A 262 -7.38 22.39 -8.67
N ALA A 263 -6.51 22.98 -9.50
CA ALA A 263 -6.54 22.73 -10.94
C ALA A 263 -6.19 21.27 -11.27
N GLU A 264 -5.24 20.66 -10.53
CA GLU A 264 -4.89 19.24 -10.67
C GLU A 264 -6.10 18.33 -10.45
N ILE A 265 -6.89 18.58 -9.40
CA ILE A 265 -8.12 17.83 -9.11
C ILE A 265 -9.08 17.89 -10.30
N ILE A 266 -9.31 19.09 -10.86
CA ILE A 266 -10.21 19.29 -11.99
C ILE A 266 -9.72 18.55 -13.24
N VAL A 267 -8.42 18.64 -13.55
CA VAL A 267 -7.82 17.96 -14.70
C VAL A 267 -7.94 16.44 -14.58
N GLY A 268 -7.64 15.88 -13.40
CA GLY A 268 -7.79 14.44 -13.15
C GLY A 268 -9.23 13.98 -13.32
N LEU A 269 -10.19 14.72 -12.74
CA LEU A 269 -11.61 14.41 -12.87
C LEU A 269 -12.09 14.49 -14.33
N LEU A 270 -11.69 15.52 -15.07
CA LEU A 270 -12.04 15.67 -16.49
C LEU A 270 -11.48 14.52 -17.33
N TYR A 271 -10.22 14.13 -17.10
CA TYR A 271 -9.60 12.99 -17.77
C TYR A 271 -10.43 11.71 -17.56
N GLY A 272 -10.77 11.39 -16.31
CA GLY A 272 -11.52 10.18 -16.00
C GLY A 272 -12.96 10.22 -16.51
N ILE A 273 -13.63 11.38 -16.50
CA ILE A 273 -14.96 11.54 -17.10
C ILE A 273 -14.90 11.32 -18.61
N ILE A 274 -13.98 11.99 -19.31
CA ILE A 274 -13.88 11.91 -20.77
C ILE A 274 -13.56 10.48 -21.21
N LEU A 275 -12.50 9.89 -20.68
CA LEU A 275 -12.13 8.51 -21.03
C LEU A 275 -13.17 7.49 -20.56
N GLY A 276 -13.79 7.70 -19.39
CA GLY A 276 -14.83 6.82 -18.88
C GLY A 276 -16.06 6.79 -19.79
N VAL A 277 -16.48 7.94 -20.32
CA VAL A 277 -17.56 8.02 -21.32
C VAL A 277 -17.17 7.35 -22.63
N ILE A 278 -15.91 7.48 -23.08
CA ILE A 278 -15.43 6.76 -24.28
C ILE A 278 -15.53 5.24 -24.07
N PHE A 279 -15.19 4.74 -22.88
CA PHE A 279 -15.26 3.32 -22.53
C PHE A 279 -16.69 2.78 -22.43
N TRP A 280 -17.71 3.64 -22.51
CA TRP A 280 -19.10 3.18 -22.66
C TRP A 280 -19.36 2.59 -24.03
N PHE A 281 -18.70 3.14 -25.06
CA PHE A 281 -18.93 2.77 -26.46
C PHE A 281 -17.94 1.71 -26.96
N VAL A 282 -16.76 1.63 -26.35
CA VAL A 282 -15.68 0.71 -26.76
C VAL A 282 -15.38 -0.30 -25.64
N PRO A 283 -15.29 -1.61 -25.94
CA PRO A 283 -15.68 -2.29 -27.18
C PRO A 283 -17.21 -2.36 -27.34
N ASN A 284 -17.67 -2.49 -28.58
CA ASN A 284 -19.10 -2.57 -28.90
C ASN A 284 -19.73 -3.74 -28.14
N HIS A 285 -20.82 -3.47 -27.41
CA HIS A 285 -21.49 -4.48 -26.58
C HIS A 285 -21.98 -5.71 -27.36
N LYS A 286 -22.19 -5.56 -28.68
CA LYS A 286 -22.63 -6.64 -29.56
C LYS A 286 -21.51 -7.57 -30.02
N ASP A 287 -20.26 -7.21 -29.76
CA ASP A 287 -19.13 -8.06 -30.11
C ASP A 287 -19.05 -9.24 -29.14
N SER A 288 -19.04 -10.46 -29.66
CA SER A 288 -19.13 -11.67 -28.81
C SER A 288 -17.78 -12.06 -28.19
N PHE A 289 -16.68 -11.49 -28.71
CA PHE A 289 -15.33 -11.89 -28.28
C PHE A 289 -14.83 -11.02 -27.11
N ALA A 290 -14.75 -11.64 -25.92
CA ALA A 290 -13.97 -11.17 -24.77
C ALA A 290 -14.17 -9.69 -24.35
N VAL A 291 -15.39 -9.14 -24.50
CA VAL A 291 -15.73 -7.73 -24.14
C VAL A 291 -15.30 -7.38 -22.72
N THR A 292 -15.52 -8.27 -21.76
CA THR A 292 -15.12 -8.09 -20.36
C THR A 292 -13.61 -7.96 -20.20
N GLU A 293 -12.83 -8.79 -20.87
CA GLU A 293 -11.38 -8.80 -20.77
C GLU A 293 -10.79 -7.54 -21.40
N ILE A 294 -11.30 -7.14 -22.57
CA ILE A 294 -10.90 -5.90 -23.23
C ILE A 294 -11.21 -4.69 -22.35
N ARG A 295 -12.41 -4.64 -21.73
CA ARG A 295 -12.78 -3.57 -20.79
C ARG A 295 -11.84 -3.51 -19.58
N SER A 296 -11.45 -4.68 -19.06
CA SER A 296 -10.53 -4.80 -17.93
C SER A 296 -9.13 -4.29 -18.30
N ILE A 297 -8.63 -4.69 -19.47
CA ILE A 297 -7.33 -4.24 -20.01
C ILE A 297 -7.35 -2.73 -20.28
N MET A 298 -8.43 -2.20 -20.87
CA MET A 298 -8.57 -0.77 -21.14
C MET A 298 -8.59 0.06 -19.86
N LEU A 299 -9.31 -0.39 -18.81
CA LEU A 299 -9.26 0.26 -17.50
C LEU A 299 -7.87 0.23 -16.89
N LEU A 300 -7.17 -0.90 -16.97
CA LEU A 300 -5.82 -1.02 -16.44
C LEU A 300 -4.85 -0.08 -17.17
N ILE A 301 -4.86 -0.09 -18.50
CA ILE A 301 -3.98 0.77 -19.32
C ILE A 301 -4.34 2.24 -19.13
N GLY A 302 -5.62 2.60 -19.15
CA GLY A 302 -6.07 3.97 -18.92
C GLY A 302 -5.74 4.47 -17.51
N GLY A 303 -5.85 3.60 -16.51
CA GLY A 303 -5.45 3.91 -15.14
C GLY A 303 -3.93 4.10 -15.00
N ILE A 304 -3.13 3.21 -15.59
CA ILE A 304 -1.66 3.34 -15.62
C ILE A 304 -1.26 4.64 -16.34
N ALA A 305 -1.89 4.94 -17.48
CA ALA A 305 -1.63 6.16 -18.23
C ALA A 305 -1.97 7.42 -17.41
N SER A 306 -3.10 7.40 -16.68
CA SER A 306 -3.48 8.49 -15.78
C SER A 306 -2.46 8.68 -14.66
N TYR A 307 -2.12 7.61 -13.94
CA TYR A 307 -1.22 7.69 -12.80
C TYR A 307 0.21 8.05 -13.19
N PHE A 308 0.83 7.31 -14.11
CA PHE A 308 2.21 7.60 -14.52
C PHE A 308 2.31 8.85 -15.40
N GLY A 309 1.29 9.16 -16.19
CA GLY A 309 1.21 10.42 -16.94
C GLY A 309 1.16 11.63 -16.00
N SER A 310 0.42 11.54 -14.90
CA SER A 310 0.39 12.58 -13.87
C SER A 310 1.75 12.84 -13.22
N MET A 311 2.49 11.76 -12.96
CA MET A 311 3.84 11.82 -12.41
C MET A 311 4.84 12.45 -13.39
N PHE A 312 4.66 12.22 -14.68
CA PHE A 312 5.48 12.84 -15.72
C PHE A 312 5.23 14.35 -15.88
N ILE A 313 3.99 14.78 -15.65
CA ILE A 313 3.58 16.20 -15.75
C ILE A 313 3.76 16.93 -14.39
N GLU A 314 4.34 16.27 -13.38
CA GLU A 314 4.54 16.80 -12.01
C GLU A 314 3.25 17.23 -11.30
N MET A 315 2.12 16.61 -11.67
CA MET A 315 0.80 16.89 -11.10
C MET A 315 0.32 15.70 -10.27
N HIS A 316 0.90 15.56 -9.08
CA HIS A 316 0.76 14.36 -8.25
C HIS A 316 -0.68 14.03 -7.82
N SER A 317 -1.53 15.04 -7.59
CA SER A 317 -2.89 14.79 -7.09
C SER A 317 -3.86 14.32 -8.19
N ASN A 318 -3.55 14.59 -9.46
CA ASN A 318 -4.51 14.35 -10.55
C ASN A 318 -4.63 12.87 -10.93
N GLY A 319 -3.55 12.09 -10.77
CA GLY A 319 -3.47 10.73 -11.31
C GLY A 319 -4.38 9.76 -10.59
N ALA A 320 -4.37 9.77 -9.25
CA ALA A 320 -5.21 8.89 -8.45
C ALA A 320 -6.71 9.17 -8.68
N LEU A 321 -7.10 10.45 -8.73
CA LEU A 321 -8.46 10.86 -9.06
C LEU A 321 -8.88 10.48 -10.47
N GLY A 322 -7.99 10.63 -11.44
CA GLY A 322 -8.24 10.25 -12.83
C GLY A 322 -8.55 8.77 -12.95
N VAL A 323 -7.78 7.91 -12.27
CA VAL A 323 -8.02 6.45 -12.20
C VAL A 323 -9.38 6.14 -11.59
N LEU A 324 -9.68 6.73 -10.43
CA LEU A 324 -10.92 6.45 -9.70
C LEU A 324 -12.15 6.91 -10.50
N SER A 325 -12.11 8.13 -11.03
CA SER A 325 -13.21 8.70 -11.83
C SER A 325 -13.37 7.97 -13.17
N LEU A 326 -12.29 7.56 -13.83
CA LEU A 326 -12.31 6.69 -15.00
C LEU A 326 -13.08 5.39 -14.73
N ALA A 327 -12.71 4.68 -13.66
CA ALA A 327 -13.35 3.43 -13.28
C ALA A 327 -14.82 3.63 -12.89
N PHE A 328 -15.12 4.66 -12.09
CA PHE A 328 -16.48 4.97 -11.67
C PHE A 328 -17.40 5.32 -12.84
N VAL A 329 -16.98 6.25 -13.70
CA VAL A 329 -17.76 6.68 -14.86
C VAL A 329 -17.95 5.51 -15.81
N SER A 330 -16.91 4.73 -16.10
CA SER A 330 -17.02 3.51 -16.93
C SER A 330 -18.07 2.54 -16.37
N SER A 331 -18.09 2.35 -15.04
CA SER A 331 -19.04 1.46 -14.38
C SER A 331 -20.49 1.91 -14.56
N ILE A 332 -20.78 3.22 -14.53
CA ILE A 332 -22.14 3.77 -14.75
C ILE A 332 -22.66 3.38 -16.13
N GLY A 333 -21.85 3.53 -17.17
CA GLY A 333 -22.24 3.21 -18.54
C GLY A 333 -22.50 1.72 -18.72
N TRP A 334 -21.66 0.86 -18.14
CA TRP A 334 -21.84 -0.59 -18.23
C TRP A 334 -23.03 -1.09 -17.43
N ARG A 335 -23.34 -0.51 -16.27
CA ARG A 335 -24.56 -0.81 -15.50
C ARG A 335 -25.82 -0.54 -16.31
N ARG A 336 -25.85 0.56 -17.07
CA ARG A 336 -26.96 0.88 -18.00
C ARG A 336 -27.09 -0.12 -19.15
N GLN A 337 -26.03 -0.85 -19.48
CA GLN A 337 -26.02 -1.91 -20.51
C GLN A 337 -26.41 -3.28 -19.94
N GLY A 338 -26.85 -3.37 -18.67
CA GLY A 338 -27.32 -4.60 -18.04
C GLY A 338 -26.28 -5.32 -17.17
N TYR A 339 -25.10 -4.73 -16.95
CA TYR A 339 -24.15 -5.27 -15.97
C TYR A 339 -24.69 -5.02 -14.55
N GLN A 340 -24.78 -6.06 -13.73
CA GLN A 340 -25.11 -5.93 -12.31
C GLN A 340 -23.85 -5.60 -11.48
N ASP A 341 -24.05 -5.37 -10.17
CA ASP A 341 -22.96 -5.04 -9.24
C ASP A 341 -21.87 -6.14 -9.18
N ASP A 342 -22.21 -7.41 -9.44
CA ASP A 342 -21.26 -8.52 -9.59
C ASP A 342 -20.71 -8.60 -11.04
N ASN A 343 -20.06 -7.52 -11.45
CA ASN A 343 -19.50 -7.39 -12.80
C ASN A 343 -18.24 -8.26 -12.94
N PRO A 344 -18.11 -9.09 -13.99
CA PRO A 344 -16.90 -9.88 -14.22
C PRO A 344 -15.62 -9.04 -14.42
N VAL A 345 -15.72 -7.76 -14.82
CA VAL A 345 -14.60 -6.81 -14.79
C VAL A 345 -14.10 -6.58 -13.36
N SER A 346 -15.00 -6.41 -12.40
CA SER A 346 -14.65 -6.24 -10.98
C SER A 346 -13.92 -7.47 -10.45
N LEU A 347 -14.38 -8.66 -10.85
CA LEU A 347 -13.74 -9.93 -10.51
C LEU A 347 -12.28 -10.01 -11.02
N ASN A 348 -12.01 -9.55 -12.24
CA ASN A 348 -10.66 -9.52 -12.80
C ASN A 348 -9.73 -8.62 -11.97
N PHE A 349 -10.21 -7.45 -11.53
CA PHE A 349 -9.44 -6.60 -10.63
C PHE A 349 -9.31 -7.18 -9.21
N ASN A 350 -10.27 -7.97 -8.73
CA ASN A 350 -10.13 -8.73 -7.48
C ASN A 350 -8.94 -9.72 -7.57
N TYR A 351 -8.83 -10.46 -8.67
CA TYR A 351 -7.70 -11.37 -8.89
C TYR A 351 -6.36 -10.64 -9.03
N LEU A 352 -6.32 -9.53 -9.78
CA LEU A 352 -5.12 -8.70 -9.89
C LEU A 352 -4.68 -8.17 -8.52
N TRP A 353 -5.63 -7.74 -7.68
CA TRP A 353 -5.33 -7.25 -6.35
C TRP A 353 -4.73 -8.31 -5.44
N LEU A 354 -5.13 -9.59 -5.54
CA LEU A 354 -4.49 -10.67 -4.78
C LEU A 354 -2.99 -10.80 -5.06
N ILE A 355 -2.55 -10.42 -6.26
CA ILE A 355 -1.14 -10.42 -6.66
C ILE A 355 -0.45 -9.12 -6.20
N PHE A 356 -1.09 -7.96 -6.39
CA PHE A 356 -0.49 -6.67 -6.07
C PHE A 356 -0.53 -6.31 -4.58
N GLN A 357 -1.46 -6.85 -3.80
CA GLN A 357 -1.61 -6.57 -2.38
C GLN A 357 -0.37 -7.00 -1.57
N PRO A 358 0.15 -8.24 -1.66
CA PRO A 358 1.38 -8.62 -0.96
C PRO A 358 2.60 -7.81 -1.42
N LEU A 359 2.67 -7.47 -2.72
CA LEU A 359 3.76 -6.66 -3.25
C LEU A 359 3.73 -5.23 -2.70
N LEU A 360 2.56 -4.60 -2.64
CA LEU A 360 2.39 -3.25 -2.12
C LEU A 360 2.78 -3.19 -0.64
N PHE A 361 2.11 -3.98 0.21
CA PHE A 361 2.31 -3.91 1.66
C PHE A 361 3.64 -4.50 2.11
N GLY A 362 4.08 -5.59 1.48
CA GLY A 362 5.36 -6.23 1.77
C GLY A 362 6.55 -5.34 1.44
N ARG A 363 6.58 -4.75 0.24
CA ARG A 363 7.69 -3.87 -0.17
C ARG A 363 7.66 -2.51 0.50
N MET A 364 6.48 -1.90 0.68
CA MET A 364 6.37 -0.64 1.41
C MET A 364 6.96 -0.78 2.83
N SER A 365 6.58 -1.84 3.54
CA SER A 365 7.06 -2.08 4.91
C SER A 365 8.56 -2.39 4.98
N TRP A 366 9.08 -3.09 3.97
CA TRP A 366 10.51 -3.40 3.85
C TRP A 366 11.37 -2.14 3.71
N GLU A 367 10.93 -1.20 2.87
CA GLU A 367 11.71 -0.02 2.50
C GLU A 367 11.54 1.16 3.46
N GLU A 368 10.39 1.31 4.10
CA GLU A 368 10.07 2.54 4.85
C GLU A 368 10.21 2.37 6.37
N VAL A 369 10.07 1.14 6.88
CA VAL A 369 10.11 0.89 8.33
C VAL A 369 11.47 0.33 8.73
N HIS A 370 12.35 1.25 9.15
CA HIS A 370 13.65 0.92 9.67
C HIS A 370 13.67 1.05 11.19
N PHE A 371 13.89 -0.07 11.86
CA PHE A 371 14.46 -0.02 13.19
C PHE A 371 15.91 0.36 13.02
N ILE A 372 16.18 1.67 13.05
CA ILE A 372 17.51 2.15 13.38
C ILE A 372 17.90 1.38 14.63
N ARG A 373 19.06 0.73 14.59
CA ARG A 373 19.70 0.20 15.79
C ARG A 373 19.61 1.34 16.80
N ILE A 374 18.70 1.24 17.77
CA ILE A 374 18.96 1.74 19.12
C ILE A 374 20.04 0.78 19.60
N ALA A 375 21.21 0.88 18.98
CA ALA A 375 22.43 0.47 19.60
C ALA A 375 22.39 1.29 20.87
N PHE A 376 22.25 0.60 22.00
CA PHE A 376 22.90 1.05 23.21
C PHE A 376 24.35 1.32 22.82
N LYS A 377 24.61 2.53 22.35
CA LYS A 377 25.91 3.11 22.10
C LYS A 377 26.47 3.43 23.48
N ARG A 378 26.71 2.37 24.25
CA ARG A 378 27.38 2.40 25.54
C ARG A 378 28.90 2.35 25.36
N GLU A 379 29.39 2.07 24.15
CA GLU A 379 30.83 2.09 23.83
C GLU A 379 31.31 3.49 23.40
N ASP A 380 30.52 4.26 22.65
CA ASP A 380 30.99 5.58 22.20
C ASP A 380 30.84 6.69 23.25
N MET A 381 30.16 6.44 24.36
CA MET A 381 30.22 7.34 25.55
C MET A 381 31.47 7.07 26.40
N GLY A 382 32.07 5.87 26.31
CA GLY A 382 33.32 5.54 26.99
C GLY A 382 34.55 6.12 26.29
N GLU A 383 34.55 6.16 24.95
CA GLU A 383 35.65 6.76 24.18
C GLU A 383 35.61 8.29 24.17
N ILE A 384 34.42 8.91 24.27
CA ILE A 384 34.33 10.37 24.41
C ILE A 384 34.78 10.81 25.81
N GLU A 385 34.45 10.10 26.90
CA GLU A 385 34.97 10.45 28.23
C GLU A 385 36.48 10.21 28.36
N SER A 386 37.02 9.13 27.80
CA SER A 386 38.46 8.83 27.88
C SER A 386 39.32 9.68 26.94
N GLY A 387 38.81 10.03 25.75
CA GLY A 387 39.45 10.98 24.83
C GLY A 387 39.44 12.42 25.35
N THR A 388 38.39 12.81 26.09
CA THR A 388 38.30 14.16 26.69
C THR A 388 39.18 14.28 27.93
N LEU A 389 39.27 13.24 28.79
CA LEU A 389 40.21 13.21 29.92
C LEU A 389 41.69 13.19 29.47
N HIS A 390 42.01 12.48 28.38
CA HIS A 390 43.39 12.44 27.87
C HIS A 390 43.82 13.79 27.25
N ASN A 391 42.89 14.50 26.58
CA ASN A 391 43.15 15.83 26.04
C ASN A 391 43.16 16.94 27.11
N GLU A 392 42.37 16.83 28.18
CA GLU A 392 42.47 17.76 29.31
C GLU A 392 43.75 17.57 30.13
N LYS A 393 44.22 16.33 30.33
CA LYS A 393 45.54 16.08 30.94
C LYS A 393 46.69 16.66 30.10
N ARG A 394 46.69 16.46 28.78
CA ARG A 394 47.69 17.07 27.89
C ARG A 394 47.62 18.60 27.89
N ARG A 395 46.43 19.20 27.90
CA ARG A 395 46.28 20.67 28.00
C ARG A 395 46.68 21.23 29.38
N GLY A 396 46.55 20.44 30.44
CA GLY A 396 47.05 20.77 31.78
C GLY A 396 48.59 20.77 31.83
N GLU A 397 49.21 19.72 31.29
CA GLU A 397 50.68 19.58 31.23
C GLU A 397 51.33 20.61 30.28
N GLU A 398 50.70 20.96 29.17
CA GLU A 398 51.16 22.07 28.30
C GLU A 398 51.01 23.45 28.97
N ARG A 399 49.97 23.67 29.79
CA ARG A 399 49.84 24.94 30.53
C ARG A 399 50.86 25.06 31.65
N GLU A 400 51.21 23.97 32.33
CA GLU A 400 52.27 23.98 33.35
C GLU A 400 53.67 24.14 32.74
N SER A 401 53.94 23.56 31.57
CA SER A 401 55.23 23.75 30.89
C SER A 401 55.40 25.19 30.36
N VAL A 402 54.34 25.82 29.85
CA VAL A 402 54.37 27.22 29.40
C VAL A 402 54.50 28.20 30.58
N LEU A 403 53.84 27.94 31.72
CA LEU A 403 54.03 28.74 32.94
C LEU A 403 55.42 28.55 33.58
N GLY A 404 55.97 27.33 33.55
CA GLY A 404 57.34 27.05 34.02
C GLY A 404 58.42 27.73 33.17
N THR A 405 58.19 27.85 31.87
CA THR A 405 59.10 28.54 30.94
C THR A 405 59.00 30.07 31.08
N ARG A 406 57.80 30.60 31.35
CA ARG A 406 57.59 32.05 31.60
C ARG A 406 58.15 32.52 32.95
N LYS A 407 58.20 31.66 33.97
CA LYS A 407 58.88 31.96 35.25
C LYS A 407 60.40 31.96 35.15
N LYS A 408 61.00 31.19 34.23
CA LYS A 408 62.46 31.19 34.01
C LYS A 408 62.96 32.40 33.20
N SER A 409 62.13 33.01 32.35
CA SER A 409 62.56 34.19 31.56
C SER A 409 62.48 35.53 32.30
N ILE A 410 61.98 35.56 33.54
CA ILE A 410 61.86 36.80 34.35
C ILE A 410 63.06 36.96 35.33
N VAL A 411 63.92 35.95 35.48
CA VAL A 411 65.05 35.97 36.46
C VAL A 411 66.41 36.28 35.82
N THR A 412 66.49 36.48 34.51
CA THR A 412 67.75 36.87 33.83
C THR A 412 67.57 38.17 33.05
N GLY A 413 67.67 39.30 33.74
CA GLY A 413 67.92 40.62 33.15
C GLY A 413 69.42 40.94 33.20
N PRO A 414 69.99 41.62 32.19
CA PRO A 414 71.44 41.79 32.08
C PRO A 414 71.98 42.82 33.09
N SER A 415 73.13 42.48 33.67
CA SER A 415 74.09 43.38 34.31
C SER A 415 74.74 44.33 33.31
#